data_AF-A0A024VVC6-F1
#
_entry.id   AF-A0A024VVC6-F1
#
_cell.length_a   1.000
_cell.length_b   1.000
_cell.length_c   1.000
_cell.angle_alpha   90.00
_cell.angle_beta   90.00
_cell.angle_gamma   90.00
#
_symmetry.space_group_name_H-M   'P 1'
#
loop_
_entity.id
_entity.type
_entity.pdbx_description
1 polymer ?
#
loop_
_entity_poly.entity_id
_entity_poly.type
_entity_poly.pdbx_seq_one_letter_code
_entity_poly.pdbx_strand_id
1 'polypeptide(L)'
;MSATSKCMLIYNLVCCCLWTVILFTSLQYVFNKEKYPITTFWSNYKNIITITQSLAIFEIFFTIIGIINSVVSIVTIQVFSRLFVVYLIFNFLPNTNKWILSCLIAWAIIDIIRYLFYSLNILNLRFNILASLRKK
;
A
#
# COMPACT_ATOMS: atom_id res chain seq x y z
N MET A 1 -11.61 -22.37 3.36
CA MET A 1 -10.59 -21.50 2.74
C MET A 1 -9.33 -22.31 2.52
N SER A 2 -8.79 -22.31 1.29
CA SER A 2 -7.49 -22.92 0.99
C SER A 2 -6.38 -22.26 1.82
N ALA A 3 -5.32 -22.99 2.14
CA ALA A 3 -4.17 -22.49 2.90
C ALA A 3 -3.54 -21.24 2.25
N THR A 4 -3.52 -21.21 0.91
CA THR A 4 -3.08 -20.06 0.11
C THR A 4 -3.93 -18.81 0.33
N SER A 5 -5.27 -18.95 0.37
CA SER A 5 -6.18 -17.84 0.63
C SER A 5 -6.00 -17.23 2.01
N LYS A 6 -5.70 -18.04 3.04
CA LYS A 6 -5.41 -17.55 4.39
C LYS A 6 -4.09 -16.77 4.44
N CYS A 7 -3.05 -17.27 3.77
CA CYS A 7 -1.76 -16.59 3.68
C CYS A 7 -1.90 -15.19 3.04
N MET A 8 -2.66 -15.10 1.94
CA MET A 8 -2.93 -13.82 1.28
C MET A 8 -3.76 -12.85 2.13
N LEU A 9 -4.72 -13.36 2.88
CA LEU A 9 -5.51 -12.53 3.79
C LEU A 9 -4.63 -11.93 4.89
N ILE A 10 -3.77 -12.75 5.51
CA ILE A 10 -2.81 -12.28 6.52
C ILE A 10 -1.88 -11.23 5.91
N TYR A 11 -1.34 -11.49 4.71
CA TYR A 11 -0.50 -10.55 3.98
C TYR A 11 -1.21 -9.21 3.77
N ASN A 12 -2.44 -9.22 3.24
CA ASN A 12 -3.20 -7.99 2.98
C ASN A 12 -3.51 -7.22 4.28
N LEU A 13 -3.82 -7.92 5.38
CA LEU A 13 -4.04 -7.28 6.68
C LEU A 13 -2.77 -6.63 7.22
N VAL A 14 -1.62 -7.32 7.11
CA VAL A 14 -0.32 -6.77 7.50
C VAL A 14 -0.02 -5.50 6.68
N CYS A 15 -0.15 -5.55 5.36
CA CYS A 15 0.03 -4.39 4.50
C CYS A 15 -0.91 -3.23 4.89
N CYS A 16 -2.18 -3.52 5.16
CA CYS A 16 -3.16 -2.53 5.61
C CYS A 16 -2.74 -1.86 6.93
N CYS A 17 -2.28 -2.64 7.91
CA CYS A 17 -1.77 -2.12 9.18
C CYS A 17 -0.53 -1.23 8.99
N LEU A 18 0.45 -1.65 8.19
CA LEU A 18 1.65 -0.84 7.93
C LEU A 18 1.28 0.49 7.26
N TRP A 19 0.42 0.47 6.25
CA TRP A 19 -0.05 1.69 5.58
C TRP A 19 -0.87 2.60 6.51
N THR A 20 -1.65 2.03 7.43
CA THR A 20 -2.38 2.80 8.45
C THR A 20 -1.42 3.50 9.41
N VAL A 21 -0.35 2.85 9.82
CA VAL A 21 0.70 3.47 10.66
C VAL A 21 1.39 4.61 9.90
N ILE A 22 1.71 4.42 8.63
CA ILE A 22 2.32 5.47 7.77
C ILE A 22 1.36 6.65 7.60
N LEU A 23 0.06 6.39 7.41
CA LEU A 23 -0.96 7.43 7.31
C LEU A 23 -1.07 8.24 8.61
N PHE A 24 -1.20 7.55 9.74
CA PHE A 24 -1.35 8.19 11.04
C PHE A 24 -0.14 9.04 11.40
N THR A 25 1.06 8.51 11.21
CA THR A 25 2.31 9.26 11.42
C THR A 25 2.42 10.45 10.47
N SER A 26 2.08 10.30 9.19
CA SER A 26 2.06 11.41 8.24
C SER A 26 1.07 12.51 8.66
N LEU A 27 -0.15 12.15 9.09
CA LEU A 27 -1.13 13.11 9.59
C LEU A 27 -0.64 13.84 10.85
N GLN A 28 -0.01 13.14 11.79
CA GLN A 28 0.56 13.78 12.99
C GLN A 28 1.59 14.86 12.64
N TYR A 29 2.43 14.63 11.62
CA TYR A 29 3.40 15.63 11.16
C TYR A 29 2.73 16.83 10.45
N VAL A 30 1.55 16.64 9.83
CA VAL A 30 0.77 17.74 9.22
C VAL A 30 0.09 18.60 10.27
N PHE A 31 -0.50 17.99 11.29
CA PHE A 31 -1.26 18.70 12.32
C PHE A 31 -0.37 19.30 13.41
N ASN A 32 0.72 18.63 13.80
CA ASN A 32 1.63 19.09 14.85
C ASN A 32 2.94 19.66 14.27
N LYS A 33 2.83 20.69 13.43
CA LYS A 33 3.98 21.34 12.76
C LYS A 33 5.00 21.94 13.71
N GLU A 34 4.59 22.35 14.91
CA GLU A 34 5.47 22.96 15.91
C GLU A 34 6.35 21.95 16.65
N LYS A 35 5.92 20.67 16.71
CA LYS A 35 6.62 19.63 17.49
C LYS A 35 7.51 18.74 16.61
N TYR A 36 7.28 18.71 15.29
CA TYR A 36 7.96 17.83 14.36
C TYR A 36 8.38 18.57 13.07
N PRO A 37 9.64 18.99 12.94
CA PRO A 37 10.12 19.60 11.70
C PRO A 37 10.12 18.56 10.57
N ILE A 38 9.60 18.95 9.40
CA ILE A 38 9.48 18.12 8.18
C ILE A 38 10.82 17.47 7.79
N THR A 39 11.93 18.09 8.14
CA THR A 39 13.29 17.59 7.88
C THR A 39 13.60 16.25 8.56
N THR A 40 12.94 15.95 9.68
CA THR A 40 13.14 14.70 10.45
C THR A 40 12.25 13.55 9.98
N PHE A 41 11.18 13.86 9.25
CA PHE A 41 10.20 12.86 8.78
C PHE A 41 10.86 11.80 7.89
N TRP A 42 11.58 12.24 6.86
CA TRP A 42 12.22 11.33 5.91
C TRP A 42 13.30 10.47 6.60
N SER A 43 14.11 11.07 7.48
CA SER A 43 15.16 10.33 8.19
C SER A 43 14.61 9.20 9.07
N ASN A 44 13.46 9.42 9.72
CA ASN A 44 12.90 8.45 10.66
C ASN A 44 12.03 7.39 9.97
N TYR A 45 11.25 7.81 8.96
CA TYR A 45 10.23 6.95 8.33
C TYR A 45 10.65 6.36 6.98
N LYS A 46 11.77 6.78 6.39
CA LYS A 46 12.29 6.21 5.13
C LYS A 46 12.36 4.69 5.20
N ASN A 47 12.91 4.13 6.28
CA ASN A 47 13.06 2.68 6.39
C ASN A 47 11.70 1.95 6.38
N ILE A 48 10.72 2.46 7.15
CA ILE A 48 9.37 1.89 7.21
C ILE A 48 8.66 2.00 5.87
N ILE A 49 8.78 3.14 5.18
CA ILE A 49 8.17 3.36 3.86
C ILE A 49 8.82 2.41 2.83
N THR A 50 10.14 2.31 2.81
CA THR A 50 10.87 1.42 1.91
C THR A 50 10.51 -0.05 2.14
N ILE A 51 10.40 -0.48 3.40
CA ILE A 51 9.98 -1.84 3.75
C ILE A 51 8.53 -2.08 3.28
N THR A 52 7.61 -1.19 3.62
CA THR A 52 6.19 -1.29 3.20
C THR A 52 6.05 -1.36 1.68
N GLN A 53 6.89 -0.62 0.95
CA GLN A 53 6.89 -0.63 -0.51
C GLN A 53 7.50 -1.91 -1.08
N SER A 54 8.55 -2.45 -0.45
CA SER A 54 9.13 -3.73 -0.84
C SER A 54 8.16 -4.90 -0.63
N LEU A 55 7.17 -4.79 0.26
CA LEU A 55 6.12 -5.80 0.41
C LEU A 55 5.35 -5.98 -0.91
N ALA A 56 5.17 -4.93 -1.73
CA ALA A 56 4.48 -5.04 -3.01
C ALA A 56 5.18 -6.01 -3.99
N ILE A 57 6.45 -6.35 -3.79
CA ILE A 57 7.15 -7.39 -4.57
C ILE A 57 6.51 -8.77 -4.34
N PHE A 58 5.96 -9.03 -3.15
CA PHE A 58 5.23 -10.28 -2.90
C PHE A 58 3.98 -10.43 -3.79
N GLU A 59 3.38 -9.32 -4.26
CA GLU A 59 2.28 -9.39 -5.22
C GLU A 59 2.75 -9.93 -6.58
N ILE A 60 3.98 -9.62 -6.99
CA ILE A 60 4.60 -10.20 -8.19
C ILE A 60 4.82 -11.70 -7.96
N PHE A 61 5.32 -12.11 -6.79
CA PHE A 61 5.49 -13.54 -6.49
C PHE A 61 4.16 -14.31 -6.51
N PHE A 62 3.11 -13.78 -5.90
CA PHE A 62 1.81 -14.43 -5.88
C PHE A 62 1.13 -14.51 -7.25
N THR A 63 1.40 -13.55 -8.14
CA THR A 63 0.92 -13.60 -9.54
C THR A 63 1.72 -14.60 -10.38
N ILE A 64 3.04 -14.73 -10.18
CA ILE A 64 3.87 -15.74 -10.85
C ILE A 64 3.46 -17.16 -10.45
N ILE A 65 3.16 -17.39 -9.16
CA ILE A 65 2.70 -18.70 -8.65
C ILE A 65 1.26 -19.02 -9.15
N GLY A 66 0.59 -18.08 -9.83
CA GLY A 66 -0.75 -18.29 -10.39
C GLY A 66 -1.85 -18.24 -9.33
N ILE A 67 -1.58 -17.70 -8.15
CA ILE A 67 -2.59 -17.59 -7.08
C ILE A 67 -3.53 -16.41 -7.38
N ILE A 68 -3.02 -15.36 -8.03
CA ILE A 68 -3.81 -14.23 -8.54
C ILE A 68 -3.88 -14.35 -10.06
N ASN A 69 -5.10 -14.42 -10.60
CA ASN A 69 -5.34 -14.38 -12.04
C ASN A 69 -5.13 -12.94 -12.56
N SER A 70 -3.88 -12.55 -12.79
CA SER A 70 -3.53 -11.26 -13.38
C SER A 70 -2.31 -11.41 -14.28
N VAL A 71 -2.22 -10.56 -15.30
CA VAL A 71 -1.08 -10.58 -16.23
C VAL A 71 0.17 -10.13 -15.48
N VAL A 72 1.12 -11.05 -15.28
CA VAL A 72 2.35 -10.82 -14.51
C VAL A 72 3.08 -9.55 -14.98
N SER A 73 3.17 -9.34 -16.30
CA SER A 73 3.82 -8.16 -16.87
C SER A 73 3.22 -6.83 -16.36
N ILE A 74 1.90 -6.76 -16.25
CA ILE A 74 1.20 -5.55 -15.81
C ILE A 74 1.49 -5.29 -14.32
N VAL A 75 1.43 -6.32 -13.48
CA VAL A 75 1.67 -6.20 -12.04
C VAL A 75 3.13 -5.82 -11.76
N THR A 76 4.08 -6.42 -12.49
CA THR A 76 5.50 -6.08 -12.36
C THR A 76 5.77 -4.62 -12.71
N ILE A 77 5.26 -4.13 -13.83
CA ILE A 77 5.43 -2.72 -14.24
C ILE A 77 4.79 -1.77 -13.19
N GLN A 78 3.60 -2.12 -12.70
CA GLN A 78 2.89 -1.33 -11.70
C GLN A 78 3.67 -1.21 -10.38
N VAL A 79 4.22 -2.32 -9.89
CA VAL A 79 5.02 -2.34 -8.64
C VAL A 79 6.38 -1.66 -8.86
N PHE A 80 7.01 -1.88 -10.01
CA PHE A 80 8.30 -1.28 -10.32
C PHE A 80 8.23 0.24 -10.42
N SER A 81 7.20 0.79 -11.08
CA SER A 81 6.97 2.24 -11.17
C SER A 81 6.91 2.89 -9.78
N ARG A 82 6.29 2.21 -8.82
CA ARG A 82 6.17 2.67 -7.43
C ARG A 82 7.50 2.63 -6.68
N LEU A 83 8.23 1.51 -6.80
CA LEU A 83 9.54 1.36 -6.18
C LEU A 83 10.52 2.41 -6.72
N PHE A 84 10.45 2.72 -8.01
CA PHE A 84 11.24 3.77 -8.64
C PHE A 84 11.02 5.14 -7.97
N VAL A 85 9.77 5.54 -7.74
CA VAL A 85 9.44 6.80 -7.06
C VAL A 85 10.02 6.85 -5.64
N VAL A 86 9.92 5.76 -4.89
CA VAL A 86 10.36 5.73 -3.48
C VAL A 86 11.87 5.70 -3.35
N TYR A 87 12.55 4.90 -4.18
CA TYR A 87 14.01 4.74 -4.12
C TYR A 87 14.77 5.88 -4.77
N LEU A 88 14.31 6.39 -5.91
CA LEU A 88 15.00 7.45 -6.63
C LEU A 88 14.43 8.80 -6.26
N ILE A 89 13.14 9.04 -6.49
CA ILE A 89 12.60 10.40 -6.33
C ILE A 89 12.66 10.84 -4.88
N PHE A 90 12.15 10.05 -3.93
CA PHE A 90 12.15 10.49 -2.53
C PHE A 90 13.54 10.50 -1.87
N ASN A 91 14.50 9.71 -2.35
CA ASN A 91 15.86 9.74 -1.79
C ASN A 91 16.71 10.91 -2.31
N PHE A 92 16.45 11.37 -3.54
CA PHE A 92 17.16 12.50 -4.16
C PHE A 92 16.50 13.86 -3.88
N LEU A 93 15.25 13.88 -3.41
CA LEU A 93 14.52 15.12 -3.14
C LEU A 93 14.95 15.75 -1.80
N PRO A 94 15.16 17.07 -1.71
CA PRO A 94 15.56 17.71 -0.46
C PRO A 94 14.50 17.52 0.65
N ASN A 95 14.96 17.22 1.86
CA ASN A 95 14.14 16.92 3.05
C ASN A 95 13.20 18.07 3.50
N THR A 96 13.24 19.22 2.83
CA THR A 96 12.35 20.37 3.07
C THR A 96 11.05 20.31 2.26
N ASN A 97 10.94 19.39 1.31
CA ASN A 97 9.81 19.34 0.39
C ASN A 97 8.57 18.69 1.01
N LYS A 98 7.56 19.54 1.28
CA LYS A 98 6.23 19.15 1.78
C LYS A 98 5.46 18.19 0.86
N TRP A 99 5.81 18.16 -0.42
CA TRP A 99 5.17 17.32 -1.44
C TRP A 99 5.27 15.82 -1.17
N ILE A 100 6.38 15.38 -0.57
CA ILE A 100 6.59 13.96 -0.21
C ILE A 100 5.47 13.48 0.70
N LEU A 101 5.10 14.30 1.67
CA LEU A 101 4.14 13.95 2.71
C LEU A 101 2.71 13.90 2.15
N SER A 102 2.30 14.88 1.33
CA SER A 102 1.00 14.85 0.66
C SER A 102 0.86 13.63 -0.27
N CYS A 103 1.93 13.30 -0.99
CA CYS A 103 1.96 12.11 -1.85
C CYS A 103 1.81 10.83 -1.04
N LEU A 104 2.53 10.69 0.07
CA LEU A 104 2.44 9.52 0.96
C LEU A 104 1.06 9.36 1.59
N ILE A 105 0.40 10.44 2.01
CA ILE A 105 -0.97 10.39 2.55
C ILE A 105 -1.93 9.86 1.48
N ALA A 106 -1.91 10.44 0.29
CA ALA A 106 -2.77 10.01 -0.81
C ALA A 106 -2.53 8.53 -1.15
N TRP A 107 -1.25 8.13 -1.15
CA TRP A 107 -0.87 6.75 -1.44
C TRP A 107 -1.34 5.78 -0.37
N ALA A 108 -1.13 6.10 0.91
CA ALA A 108 -1.57 5.28 2.02
C ALA A 108 -3.08 5.04 2.00
N ILE A 109 -3.87 6.08 1.71
CA ILE A 109 -5.33 5.95 1.59
C ILE A 109 -5.71 4.94 0.49
N ILE A 110 -5.15 5.10 -0.71
CA ILE A 110 -5.46 4.23 -1.85
C ILE A 110 -5.04 2.78 -1.57
N ASP A 111 -3.87 2.57 -0.96
CA ASP A 111 -3.37 1.24 -0.66
C ASP A 111 -4.15 0.57 0.48
N ILE A 112 -4.56 1.29 1.53
CA ILE A 112 -5.48 0.78 2.57
C ILE A 112 -6.78 0.27 1.96
N ILE A 113 -7.41 1.09 1.10
CA ILE A 113 -8.67 0.71 0.43
C ILE A 113 -8.47 -0.54 -0.44
N ARG A 114 -7.36 -0.62 -1.17
CA ARG A 114 -7.06 -1.78 -2.02
C ARG A 114 -6.90 -3.06 -1.20
N TYR A 115 -6.06 -3.04 -0.16
CA TYR A 115 -5.82 -4.22 0.67
C TYR A 115 -7.07 -4.66 1.43
N LEU A 116 -7.90 -3.70 1.84
CA LEU A 116 -9.21 -3.99 2.44
C LEU A 116 -10.15 -4.65 1.42
N PHE A 117 -10.22 -4.13 0.19
CA PHE A 117 -11.00 -4.75 -0.88
C PHE A 117 -10.52 -6.16 -1.23
N TYR A 118 -9.21 -6.39 -1.31
CA TYR A 118 -8.64 -7.71 -1.54
C TYR A 118 -8.94 -8.69 -0.40
N SER A 119 -8.86 -8.24 0.85
CA SER A 119 -9.24 -9.06 2.01
C SER A 119 -10.71 -9.45 1.98
N LEU A 120 -11.60 -8.52 1.65
CA LEU A 120 -13.04 -8.78 1.51
C LEU A 120 -13.35 -9.73 0.35
N ASN A 121 -12.65 -9.59 -0.78
CA ASN A 121 -12.80 -10.46 -1.95
C ASN A 121 -12.37 -11.90 -1.62
N ILE A 122 -11.29 -12.09 -0.86
CA ILE A 122 -10.81 -13.42 -0.42
C ILE A 122 -11.80 -14.08 0.55
N LEU A 123 -12.45 -13.30 1.41
CA LEU A 123 -13.47 -13.80 2.34
C LEU A 123 -14.75 -14.26 1.62
N ASN A 124 -14.85 -14.11 0.30
CA ASN A 124 -16.08 -14.37 -0.46
C ASN A 124 -17.30 -13.66 0.16
N LEU A 125 -17.08 -12.56 0.87
CA LEU A 125 -18.13 -11.60 1.24
C LEU A 125 -18.48 -10.82 -0.03
N ARG A 126 -19.00 -11.55 -1.01
CA ARG A 126 -19.65 -10.98 -2.18
C ARG A 126 -20.92 -10.33 -1.61
N PHE A 127 -20.91 -9.02 -1.44
CA PHE A 127 -22.15 -8.28 -1.18
C PHE A 127 -23.14 -8.69 -2.29
N ASN A 128 -24.04 -9.61 -1.95
CA ASN A 128 -24.97 -10.22 -2.89
C ASN A 128 -25.97 -9.18 -3.47
N ILE A 129 -25.94 -7.96 -2.93
CA ILE A 129 -26.62 -6.77 -3.41
C ILE A 129 -26.21 -6.46 -4.87
N LEU A 130 -24.93 -6.59 -5.24
CA LEU A 130 -24.48 -6.31 -6.61
C LEU A 130 -24.76 -7.46 -7.59
N ALA A 131 -24.80 -8.71 -7.10
CA ALA A 131 -25.23 -9.85 -7.93
C ALA A 131 -26.74 -9.83 -8.21
N SER A 132 -27.54 -9.27 -7.29
CA SER A 132 -28.97 -9.04 -7.47
C SER A 132 -29.27 -7.97 -8.54
N LEU A 133 -28.41 -6.96 -8.69
CA LEU A 133 -28.62 -5.86 -9.65
C LEU A 133 -28.18 -6.20 -11.09
N ARG A 134 -27.39 -7.24 -11.31
CA ARG A 134 -26.98 -7.70 -12.65
C ARG A 134 -28.03 -8.60 -13.34
N LYS A 135 -29.05 -9.04 -12.61
CA LYS A 135 -30.10 -9.95 -13.11
C LYS A 135 -31.45 -9.28 -13.37
N LYS A 136 -31.51 -7.95 -13.46
CA LYS A 136 -32.74 -7.24 -13.82
C LYS A 136 -32.55 -6.42 -15.08
#